data_AF-A0A9D5ZRC6-F1
#
_entry.id   AF-A0A9D5ZRC6-F1
#
_cell.length_a   1.000
_cell.length_b   1.000
_cell.length_c   1.000
_cell.angle_alpha   90.00
_cell.angle_beta   90.00
_cell.angle_gamma   90.00
#
_symmetry.space_group_name_H-M   'P 1'
#
loop_
_entity.id
_entity.type
_entity.pdbx_description
1 polymer ?
#
loop_
_entity_poly.entity_id
_entity_poly.type
_entity_poly.pdbx_seq_one_letter_code
_entity_poly.pdbx_strand_id
1 'polypeptide(L)'
;MITKVYIYLFVFAVFTLEFVFAESLKSISISEIVFFGVHPVKELKKLTDLKGRQICIKKYFDTISPKSYIRLNNSPSGIESAVNSRKLNLLEQIVTIMGEKTRDEAKAFAFAVPLHLEWEGMSEGPLAEADFVDKWISKHPNAKITTFLYLFKAHRLRAGFEAALSEGNKQICSILASKYRESLDNARSSTNQLILCIAKDMEEQEYVYLEGKGRP
;
A
#
# COMPACT_ATOMS: atom_id res chain seq x y z
N MET A 1 71.24 31.34 -12.12
CA MET A 1 70.56 30.31 -12.92
C MET A 1 70.15 29.18 -11.98
N ILE A 2 68.85 29.13 -11.68
CA ILE A 2 68.02 28.02 -11.17
C ILE A 2 68.40 27.36 -9.84
N THR A 3 67.75 27.86 -8.79
CA THR A 3 67.48 27.30 -7.47
C THR A 3 66.67 25.99 -7.58
N LYS A 4 67.13 24.89 -6.97
CA LYS A 4 66.33 23.65 -6.83
C LYS A 4 65.49 23.71 -5.55
N VAL A 5 64.18 23.69 -5.75
CA VAL A 5 63.13 23.71 -4.74
C VAL A 5 62.90 22.31 -4.18
N TYR A 6 62.90 22.18 -2.85
CA TYR A 6 62.46 20.99 -2.13
C TYR A 6 60.93 20.87 -2.24
N ILE A 7 60.43 19.81 -2.86
CA ILE A 7 59.00 19.50 -2.90
C ILE A 7 58.69 18.51 -1.78
N TYR A 8 57.88 18.97 -0.84
CA TYR A 8 57.31 18.25 0.28
C TYR A 8 56.49 17.03 -0.19
N LEU A 9 56.80 15.85 0.38
CA LEU A 9 55.93 14.67 0.34
C LEU A 9 54.71 14.92 1.24
N PHE A 10 53.58 15.27 0.62
CA PHE A 10 52.29 15.40 1.28
C PHE A 10 51.69 14.01 1.48
N VAL A 11 51.59 13.58 2.74
CA VAL A 11 50.94 12.34 3.17
C VAL A 11 49.43 12.50 2.97
N PHE A 12 48.89 11.95 1.88
CA PHE A 12 47.44 11.79 1.72
C PHE A 12 46.97 10.60 2.56
N ALA A 13 46.54 10.89 3.79
CA ALA A 13 45.72 9.97 4.57
C ALA A 13 44.34 9.89 3.92
N VAL A 14 44.09 8.78 3.21
CA VAL A 14 42.79 8.44 2.65
C VAL A 14 41.86 8.10 3.81
N PHE A 15 41.05 9.05 4.25
CA PHE A 15 39.91 8.79 5.12
C PHE A 15 38.78 8.22 4.26
N THR A 16 38.69 6.89 4.18
CA THR A 16 37.45 6.22 3.75
C THR A 16 36.43 6.38 4.86
N LEU A 17 35.57 7.38 4.73
CA LEU A 17 34.38 7.51 5.55
C LEU A 17 33.38 6.44 5.08
N GLU A 18 33.34 5.31 5.78
CA GLU A 18 32.28 4.30 5.59
C GLU A 18 30.95 4.91 6.04
N PHE A 19 30.18 5.42 5.07
CA PHE A 19 28.77 5.72 5.27
C PHE A 19 28.03 4.38 5.38
N VAL A 20 27.92 3.87 6.60
CA VAL A 20 26.95 2.82 6.93
C VAL A 20 25.57 3.47 6.80
N PHE A 21 24.90 3.24 5.66
CA PHE A 21 23.47 3.49 5.55
C PHE A 21 22.79 2.55 6.55
N ALA A 22 22.37 3.09 7.69
CA ALA A 22 21.40 2.43 8.53
C ALA A 22 20.14 2.25 7.66
N GLU A 23 19.87 1.02 7.25
CA GLU A 23 18.65 0.64 6.56
C GLU A 23 17.50 1.02 7.49
N SER A 24 16.88 2.18 7.22
CA SER A 24 15.71 2.66 7.95
C SER A 24 14.69 1.53 7.93
N LEU A 25 14.36 0.97 9.10
CA LEU A 25 13.33 -0.06 9.23
C LEU A 25 11.99 0.55 8.77
N LYS A 26 11.66 0.35 7.49
CA LYS A 26 10.40 0.81 6.90
C LYS A 26 9.24 0.29 7.76
N SER A 27 8.44 1.21 8.30
CA SER A 27 7.31 0.81 9.12
C SER A 27 6.18 0.25 8.23
N ILE A 28 5.90 -1.05 8.32
CA ILE A 28 4.78 -1.69 7.61
C ILE A 28 3.47 -1.02 8.02
N SER A 29 2.63 -0.68 7.03
CA SER A 29 1.35 -0.01 7.26
C SER A 29 0.14 -0.95 7.22
N ILE A 30 -0.99 -0.47 7.75
CA ILE A 30 -2.24 -1.23 7.67
C ILE A 30 -2.66 -1.30 6.21
N SER A 31 -2.57 -0.18 5.47
CA SER A 31 -2.92 -0.17 4.05
C SER A 31 -2.08 -1.15 3.23
N GLU A 32 -0.79 -1.32 3.56
CA GLU A 32 0.09 -2.28 2.89
C GLU A 32 -0.37 -3.73 3.11
N ILE A 33 -0.72 -4.07 4.37
CA ILE A 33 -1.26 -5.39 4.72
C ILE A 33 -2.63 -5.63 4.07
N VAL A 34 -3.49 -4.61 4.02
CA VAL A 34 -4.86 -4.72 3.51
C VAL A 34 -4.89 -4.81 1.99
N PHE A 35 -4.06 -4.03 1.28
CA PHE A 35 -4.19 -3.84 -0.17
C PHE A 35 -3.11 -4.53 -1.01
N PHE A 36 -1.91 -4.75 -0.46
CA PHE A 36 -0.92 -5.61 -1.11
C PHE A 36 -1.06 -7.05 -0.65
N GLY A 37 -1.30 -7.29 0.64
CA GLY A 37 -1.45 -8.65 1.17
C GLY A 37 -0.17 -9.48 1.11
N VAL A 38 0.99 -8.81 1.04
CA VAL A 38 2.33 -9.44 0.98
C VAL A 38 2.91 -9.67 2.39
N HIS A 39 2.55 -8.83 3.35
CA HIS A 39 3.00 -8.95 4.74
C HIS A 39 1.94 -9.65 5.62
N PRO A 40 2.34 -10.63 6.44
CA PRO A 40 1.45 -11.20 7.43
C PRO A 40 1.19 -10.18 8.54
N VAL A 41 -0.04 -10.20 9.06
CA VAL A 41 -0.50 -9.28 10.12
C VAL A 41 0.38 -9.27 11.37
N LYS A 42 1.07 -10.37 11.67
CA LYS A 42 2.00 -10.47 12.81
C LYS A 42 3.18 -9.47 12.74
N GLU A 43 3.54 -9.00 11.55
CA GLU A 43 4.66 -8.06 11.36
C GLU A 43 4.32 -6.62 11.77
N LEU A 44 3.03 -6.25 11.74
CA LEU A 44 2.55 -4.93 12.17
C LEU A 44 2.79 -4.66 13.67
N LYS A 45 3.00 -5.71 14.49
CA LYS A 45 3.28 -5.58 15.93
C LYS A 45 4.68 -5.04 16.26
N LYS A 46 5.63 -5.10 15.33
CA LYS A 46 7.04 -4.79 15.62
C LYS A 46 7.37 -3.28 15.64
N LEU A 47 6.39 -2.40 15.41
CA LEU A 47 6.63 -0.99 15.06
C LEU A 47 5.81 0.02 15.90
N THR A 48 5.47 -0.35 17.13
CA THR A 48 4.50 0.35 17.98
C THR A 48 4.91 1.73 18.53
N ASP A 49 5.90 2.44 17.99
CA ASP A 49 6.42 3.66 18.64
C ASP A 49 5.83 5.01 18.17
N LEU A 50 4.80 5.01 17.30
CA LEU A 50 4.18 6.25 16.79
C LEU A 50 2.81 6.53 17.45
N LYS A 51 2.77 7.54 18.34
CA LYS A 51 1.56 7.97 19.07
C LYS A 51 0.46 8.44 18.09
N GLY A 52 -0.75 7.88 18.20
CA GLY A 52 -1.93 8.17 17.36
C GLY A 52 -2.29 7.02 16.41
N ARG A 53 -1.32 6.55 15.62
CA ARG A 53 -1.44 5.39 14.72
C ARG A 53 -1.75 4.08 15.45
N GLN A 54 -1.25 3.96 16.69
CA GLN A 54 -1.48 2.80 17.57
C GLN A 54 -2.97 2.47 17.78
N ILE A 55 -3.88 3.46 17.85
CA ILE A 55 -5.30 3.19 18.11
C ILE A 55 -5.93 2.49 16.90
N CYS A 56 -5.63 2.94 15.69
CA CYS A 56 -6.13 2.32 14.46
C CYS A 56 -5.54 0.93 14.26
N ILE A 57 -4.24 0.77 14.47
CA ILE A 57 -3.56 -0.54 14.43
C ILE A 57 -4.20 -1.50 15.42
N LYS A 58 -4.41 -1.08 16.67
CA LYS A 58 -5.04 -1.90 17.71
C LYS A 58 -6.46 -2.31 17.32
N LYS A 59 -7.32 -1.37 16.92
CA LYS A 59 -8.69 -1.68 16.48
C LYS A 59 -8.72 -2.68 15.32
N TYR A 60 -7.84 -2.52 14.34
CA TYR A 60 -7.70 -3.45 13.24
C TYR A 60 -7.30 -4.84 13.73
N PHE A 61 -6.26 -4.95 14.56
CA PHE A 61 -5.84 -6.22 15.15
C PHE A 61 -6.93 -6.92 15.97
N ASP A 62 -7.67 -6.17 16.76
CA ASP A 62 -8.74 -6.69 17.63
C ASP A 62 -9.91 -7.25 16.80
N THR A 63 -10.06 -6.81 15.55
CA THR A 63 -11.10 -7.30 14.62
C THR A 63 -10.69 -8.60 13.93
N ILE A 64 -9.39 -8.92 13.86
CA ILE A 64 -8.89 -10.10 13.15
C ILE A 64 -9.08 -11.35 14.01
N SER A 65 -10.01 -12.21 13.58
CA SER A 65 -10.25 -13.50 14.22
C SER A 65 -8.94 -14.29 14.34
N PRO A 66 -8.66 -14.93 15.51
CA PRO A 66 -7.52 -15.83 15.68
C PRO A 66 -7.45 -16.96 14.64
N LYS A 67 -8.61 -17.34 14.08
CA LYS A 67 -8.73 -18.40 13.07
C LYS A 67 -8.75 -17.88 11.63
N SER A 68 -8.65 -16.57 11.42
CA SER A 68 -8.68 -16.00 10.07
C SER A 68 -7.46 -16.41 9.25
N TYR A 69 -7.65 -16.55 7.94
CA TYR A 69 -6.58 -16.84 7.01
C TYR A 69 -5.45 -15.80 7.09
N ILE A 70 -5.79 -14.51 7.23
CA ILE A 70 -4.80 -13.42 7.29
C ILE A 70 -3.83 -13.60 8.48
N ARG A 71 -4.28 -14.24 9.56
CA ARG A 71 -3.43 -14.49 10.74
C ARG A 71 -2.61 -15.77 10.63
N LEU A 72 -3.15 -16.79 9.97
CA LEU A 72 -2.58 -18.14 9.93
C LEU A 72 -1.69 -18.39 8.70
N ASN A 73 -1.87 -17.61 7.63
CA ASN A 73 -1.23 -17.92 6.36
C ASN A 73 0.29 -17.68 6.38
N ASN A 74 1.01 -18.60 5.74
CA ASN A 74 2.42 -18.48 5.45
C ASN A 74 2.63 -17.90 4.04
N SER A 75 3.85 -17.47 3.74
CA SER A 75 4.19 -16.97 2.42
C SER A 75 3.94 -18.04 1.35
N PRO A 76 3.31 -17.69 0.21
CA PRO A 76 3.02 -18.64 -0.87
C PRO A 76 4.31 -19.16 -1.52
N SER A 77 4.33 -20.45 -1.89
CA SER A 77 5.41 -21.05 -2.69
C SER A 77 5.03 -21.05 -4.17
N GLY A 78 5.42 -20.00 -4.91
CA GLY A 78 5.23 -19.86 -6.37
C GLY A 78 4.26 -18.76 -6.81
N ILE A 79 4.22 -18.47 -8.12
CA ILE A 79 3.48 -17.34 -8.71
C ILE A 79 1.97 -17.56 -8.66
N GLU A 80 1.48 -18.71 -9.13
CA GLU A 80 0.04 -19.02 -9.14
C GLU A 80 -0.54 -19.06 -7.73
N SER A 81 0.21 -19.68 -6.81
CA SER A 81 -0.15 -19.70 -5.38
C SER A 81 -0.10 -18.30 -4.77
N ALA A 82 0.77 -17.40 -5.25
CA ALA A 82 0.83 -16.00 -4.80
C ALA A 82 -0.39 -15.20 -5.25
N VAL A 83 -0.82 -15.30 -6.52
CA VAL A 83 -2.02 -14.59 -6.99
C VAL A 83 -3.26 -15.07 -6.24
N ASN A 84 -3.43 -16.38 -6.10
CA ASN A 84 -4.55 -16.93 -5.33
C ASN A 84 -4.49 -16.51 -3.85
N SER A 85 -3.30 -16.46 -3.25
CA SER A 85 -3.12 -15.96 -1.88
C SER A 85 -3.51 -14.49 -1.74
N ARG A 86 -3.22 -13.64 -2.73
CA ARG A 86 -3.65 -12.23 -2.73
C ARG A 86 -5.17 -12.11 -2.85
N LYS A 87 -5.82 -12.94 -3.66
CA LYS A 87 -7.30 -12.99 -3.76
C LYS A 87 -7.94 -13.40 -2.43
N LEU A 88 -7.41 -14.44 -1.79
CA LEU A 88 -7.87 -14.89 -0.48
C LEU A 88 -7.62 -13.84 0.61
N ASN A 89 -6.46 -13.19 0.59
CA ASN A 89 -6.17 -12.08 1.50
C ASN A 89 -7.20 -10.96 1.32
N LEU A 90 -7.43 -10.49 0.09
CA LEU A 90 -8.39 -9.42 -0.20
C LEU A 90 -9.81 -9.78 0.25
N LEU A 91 -10.28 -11.01 -0.03
CA LEU A 91 -11.56 -11.51 0.47
C LEU A 91 -11.64 -11.35 1.99
N GLU A 92 -10.66 -11.89 2.70
CA GLU A 92 -10.68 -11.92 4.15
C GLU A 92 -10.51 -10.53 4.77
N GLN A 93 -9.82 -9.61 4.09
CA GLN A 93 -9.72 -8.22 4.51
C GLN A 93 -11.08 -7.52 4.40
N ILE A 94 -11.76 -7.70 3.27
CA ILE A 94 -13.12 -7.17 3.09
C ILE A 94 -14.04 -7.73 4.17
N VAL A 95 -14.02 -9.05 4.42
CA VAL A 95 -14.86 -9.68 5.44
C VAL A 95 -14.52 -9.21 6.86
N THR A 96 -13.24 -9.06 7.18
CA THR A 96 -12.79 -8.56 8.48
C THR A 96 -13.30 -7.14 8.72
N ILE A 97 -13.21 -6.28 7.69
CA ILE A 97 -13.54 -4.86 7.81
C ILE A 97 -15.05 -4.62 7.70
N MET A 98 -15.73 -5.28 6.76
CA MET A 98 -17.14 -5.05 6.41
C MET A 98 -18.10 -6.03 7.10
N GLY A 99 -17.57 -7.10 7.72
CA GLY A 99 -18.31 -8.09 8.48
C GLY A 99 -18.68 -9.36 7.70
N GLU A 100 -18.91 -10.45 8.43
CA GLU A 100 -19.14 -11.79 7.87
C GLU A 100 -20.30 -11.85 6.86
N LYS A 101 -21.32 -11.00 7.01
CA LYS A 101 -22.47 -10.92 6.10
C LYS A 101 -22.12 -10.47 4.67
N THR A 102 -20.89 -9.99 4.44
CA THR A 102 -20.44 -9.55 3.11
C THR A 102 -19.55 -10.58 2.41
N ARG A 103 -19.38 -11.80 2.96
CA ARG A 103 -18.44 -12.80 2.42
C ARG A 103 -18.69 -13.16 0.95
N ASP A 104 -19.94 -13.32 0.54
CA ASP A 104 -20.25 -13.68 -0.85
C ASP A 104 -19.89 -12.56 -1.82
N GLU A 105 -20.21 -11.31 -1.47
CA GLU A 105 -19.83 -10.13 -2.26
C GLU A 105 -18.31 -9.93 -2.28
N ALA A 106 -17.65 -10.12 -1.14
CA ALA A 106 -16.20 -10.04 -1.00
C ALA A 106 -15.50 -11.06 -1.89
N LYS A 107 -15.99 -12.31 -1.89
CA LYS A 107 -15.48 -13.39 -2.74
C LYS A 107 -15.71 -13.07 -4.22
N ALA A 108 -16.91 -12.63 -4.59
CA ALA A 108 -17.23 -12.29 -5.97
C ALA A 108 -16.28 -11.20 -6.50
N PHE A 109 -16.05 -10.14 -5.72
CA PHE A 109 -15.11 -9.09 -6.10
C PHE A 109 -13.66 -9.59 -6.13
N ALA A 110 -13.16 -10.15 -5.03
CA ALA A 110 -11.75 -10.52 -4.87
C ALA A 110 -11.27 -11.52 -5.93
N PHE A 111 -12.15 -12.41 -6.40
CA PHE A 111 -11.81 -13.36 -7.45
C PHE A 111 -11.95 -12.81 -8.87
N ALA A 112 -12.74 -11.75 -9.06
CA ALA A 112 -12.97 -11.12 -10.36
C ALA A 112 -11.96 -9.99 -10.68
N VAL A 113 -11.46 -9.27 -9.67
CA VAL A 113 -10.48 -8.20 -9.89
C VAL A 113 -9.16 -8.77 -10.45
N PRO A 114 -8.55 -8.16 -11.50
CA PRO A 114 -7.29 -8.61 -12.07
C PRO A 114 -6.10 -8.15 -11.21
N LEU A 115 -5.94 -8.74 -10.02
CA LEU A 115 -4.83 -8.41 -9.12
C LEU A 115 -3.48 -8.85 -9.72
N HIS A 116 -2.57 -7.89 -9.88
CA HIS A 116 -1.18 -8.16 -10.26
C HIS A 116 -0.32 -8.36 -9.02
N LEU A 117 0.69 -9.24 -9.08
CA LEU A 117 1.64 -9.45 -7.97
C LEU A 117 2.50 -8.22 -7.70
N GLU A 118 2.88 -7.53 -8.77
CA GLU A 118 3.57 -6.26 -8.79
C GLU A 118 3.13 -5.48 -10.03
N TRP A 119 3.36 -4.18 -10.05
CA TRP A 119 3.05 -3.33 -11.20
C TRP A 119 4.31 -2.85 -11.93
N GLU A 120 5.49 -3.37 -11.58
CA GLU A 120 6.78 -3.07 -12.25
C GLU A 120 7.13 -1.57 -12.33
N GLY A 121 6.59 -0.77 -11.40
CA GLY A 121 6.74 0.68 -11.40
C GLY A 121 5.88 1.40 -12.45
N MET A 122 5.01 0.67 -13.16
CA MET A 122 4.13 1.19 -14.20
C MET A 122 2.79 1.65 -13.63
N SER A 123 2.33 2.83 -14.06
CA SER A 123 1.06 3.42 -13.61
C SER A 123 -0.18 2.71 -14.15
N GLU A 124 -0.04 2.00 -15.28
CA GLU A 124 -1.12 1.30 -15.97
C GLU A 124 -1.70 0.16 -15.12
N GLY A 125 -0.85 -0.63 -14.45
CA GLY A 125 -1.27 -1.75 -13.59
C GLY A 125 -2.25 -1.35 -12.49
N PRO A 126 -1.88 -0.43 -11.57
CA PRO A 126 -2.79 0.01 -10.53
C PRO A 126 -3.99 0.79 -11.09
N LEU A 127 -3.83 1.55 -12.18
CA LEU A 127 -4.95 2.22 -12.83
C LEU A 127 -5.99 1.22 -13.37
N ALA A 128 -5.55 0.12 -13.99
CA ALA A 128 -6.46 -0.92 -14.49
C ALA A 128 -7.25 -1.58 -13.35
N GLU A 129 -6.61 -1.83 -12.21
CA GLU A 129 -7.30 -2.33 -11.00
C GLU A 129 -8.29 -1.29 -10.43
N ALA A 130 -7.95 0.00 -10.47
CA ALA A 130 -8.84 1.08 -10.05
C ALA A 130 -10.06 1.23 -10.97
N ASP A 131 -9.86 1.21 -12.29
CA ASP A 131 -10.94 1.31 -13.27
C ASP A 131 -11.85 0.07 -13.27
N PHE A 132 -11.32 -1.09 -12.85
CA PHE A 132 -12.14 -2.28 -12.62
C PHE A 132 -13.18 -2.05 -11.50
N VAL A 133 -12.83 -1.30 -10.46
CA VAL A 133 -13.76 -0.98 -9.36
C VAL A 133 -14.95 -0.20 -9.86
N ASP A 134 -14.76 0.79 -10.72
CA ASP A 134 -15.87 1.59 -11.27
C ASP A 134 -16.83 0.73 -12.07
N LYS A 135 -16.29 -0.16 -12.91
CA LYS A 135 -17.08 -1.16 -13.65
C LYS A 135 -17.83 -2.09 -12.70
N TRP A 136 -17.21 -2.50 -11.60
CA TRP A 136 -17.84 -3.39 -10.62
C TRP A 136 -18.97 -2.72 -9.85
N ILE A 137 -18.74 -1.51 -9.32
CA ILE A 137 -19.75 -0.71 -8.60
C ILE A 137 -20.93 -0.39 -9.51
N SER A 138 -20.70 -0.01 -10.76
CA SER A 138 -21.79 0.28 -11.72
C SER A 138 -22.73 -0.92 -11.94
N LYS A 139 -22.20 -2.14 -11.86
CA LYS A 139 -22.97 -3.39 -11.98
C LYS A 139 -23.60 -3.84 -10.66
N HIS A 140 -23.12 -3.33 -9.53
CA HIS A 140 -23.55 -3.71 -8.18
C HIS A 140 -23.78 -2.47 -7.31
N PRO A 141 -24.69 -1.56 -7.69
CA PRO A 141 -24.85 -0.26 -7.03
C PRO A 141 -25.26 -0.36 -5.56
N ASN A 142 -25.82 -1.50 -5.15
CA ASN A 142 -26.27 -1.76 -3.77
C ASN A 142 -25.32 -2.68 -2.99
N ALA A 143 -24.10 -2.92 -3.47
CA ALA A 143 -23.14 -3.77 -2.77
C ALA A 143 -22.81 -3.19 -1.39
N LYS A 144 -22.82 -4.04 -0.37
CA LYS A 144 -22.53 -3.64 1.02
C LYS A 144 -21.05 -3.33 1.22
N ILE A 145 -20.19 -3.82 0.32
CA ILE A 145 -18.74 -3.59 0.35
C ILE A 145 -18.31 -2.28 -0.34
N THR A 146 -19.25 -1.48 -0.86
CA THR A 146 -18.95 -0.31 -1.71
C THR A 146 -17.95 0.69 -1.08
N THR A 147 -18.06 0.99 0.22
CA THR A 147 -17.10 1.90 0.87
C THR A 147 -15.69 1.33 0.96
N PHE A 148 -15.55 0.01 1.10
CA PHE A 148 -14.25 -0.65 1.00
C PHE A 148 -13.70 -0.56 -0.42
N LEU A 149 -14.55 -0.74 -1.44
CA LEU A 149 -14.13 -0.65 -2.83
C LEU A 149 -13.60 0.75 -3.20
N TYR A 150 -14.23 1.81 -2.71
CA TYR A 150 -13.71 3.16 -2.85
C TYR A 150 -12.34 3.35 -2.18
N LEU A 151 -12.12 2.73 -1.02
CA LEU A 151 -10.83 2.79 -0.35
C LEU A 151 -9.75 2.00 -1.10
N PHE A 152 -10.09 0.80 -1.60
CA PHE A 152 -9.23 0.01 -2.46
C PHE A 152 -8.85 0.79 -3.73
N LYS A 153 -9.84 1.40 -4.40
CA LYS A 153 -9.63 2.25 -5.58
C LYS A 153 -8.71 3.43 -5.26
N ALA A 154 -8.93 4.12 -4.14
CA ALA A 154 -8.07 5.23 -3.72
C ALA A 154 -6.61 4.78 -3.56
N HIS A 155 -6.36 3.64 -2.89
CA HIS A 155 -5.02 3.08 -2.78
C HIS A 155 -4.38 2.84 -4.15
N ARG A 156 -5.11 2.21 -5.08
CA ARG A 156 -4.60 1.94 -6.44
C ARG A 156 -4.29 3.23 -7.20
N LEU A 157 -5.18 4.21 -7.16
CA LEU A 157 -4.95 5.50 -7.80
C LEU A 157 -3.72 6.22 -7.24
N ARG A 158 -3.48 6.12 -5.93
CA ARG A 158 -2.27 6.67 -5.32
C ARG A 158 -1.01 5.94 -5.78
N ALA A 159 -1.02 4.61 -5.81
CA ALA A 159 0.10 3.84 -6.36
C ALA A 159 0.37 4.20 -7.83
N GLY A 160 -0.69 4.36 -8.63
CA GLY A 160 -0.60 4.81 -10.01
C GLY A 160 -0.03 6.22 -10.13
N PHE A 161 -0.38 7.14 -9.23
CA PHE A 161 0.17 8.49 -9.20
C PHE A 161 1.67 8.49 -8.93
N GLU A 162 2.10 7.71 -7.94
CA GLU A 162 3.52 7.55 -7.59
C GLU A 162 4.33 6.96 -8.77
N ALA A 163 3.76 5.96 -9.46
CA ALA A 163 4.31 5.40 -10.70
C ALA A 163 4.36 6.42 -11.84
N ALA A 164 3.26 7.14 -12.09
CA ALA A 164 3.18 8.14 -13.16
C ALA A 164 4.16 9.30 -12.96
N LEU A 165 4.44 9.68 -11.71
CA LEU A 165 5.50 10.63 -11.38
C LEU A 165 6.88 10.08 -11.74
N SER A 166 7.12 8.79 -11.49
CA SER A 166 8.36 8.10 -11.89
C SER A 166 8.53 8.04 -13.40
N GLU A 167 7.44 7.87 -14.13
CA GLU A 167 7.38 7.89 -15.60
C GLU A 167 7.52 9.30 -16.20
N GLY A 168 7.43 10.35 -15.38
CA GLY A 168 7.42 11.74 -15.86
C GLY A 168 6.11 12.17 -16.54
N ASN A 169 5.03 11.40 -16.40
CA ASN A 169 3.76 11.66 -17.07
C ASN A 169 2.85 12.59 -16.26
N LYS A 170 3.11 13.90 -16.36
CA LYS A 170 2.39 14.95 -15.60
C LYS A 170 0.88 14.99 -15.87
N GLN A 171 0.44 14.67 -17.09
CA GLN A 171 -0.97 14.67 -17.44
C GLN A 171 -1.72 13.58 -16.67
N ILE A 172 -1.17 12.35 -16.67
CA ILE A 172 -1.74 11.24 -15.91
C ILE A 172 -1.73 11.55 -14.41
N CYS A 173 -0.65 12.16 -13.88
CA CYS A 173 -0.58 12.55 -12.48
C CYS A 173 -1.77 13.42 -12.04
N SER A 174 -2.14 14.43 -12.83
CA SER A 174 -3.27 15.31 -12.50
C SER A 174 -4.61 14.56 -12.47
N ILE A 175 -4.83 13.65 -13.42
CA ILE A 175 -6.05 12.85 -13.49
C ILE A 175 -6.13 11.89 -12.29
N LEU A 176 -5.03 11.19 -11.99
CA LEU A 176 -4.97 10.25 -10.87
C LEU A 176 -5.15 10.96 -9.53
N ALA A 177 -4.56 12.14 -9.35
CA ALA A 177 -4.73 12.94 -8.13
C ALA A 177 -6.20 13.33 -7.91
N SER A 178 -6.90 13.78 -8.96
CA SER A 178 -8.32 14.13 -8.87
C SER A 178 -9.16 12.90 -8.51
N LYS A 179 -9.00 11.80 -9.24
CA LYS A 179 -9.73 10.55 -8.98
C LYS A 179 -9.43 9.99 -7.58
N TYR A 180 -8.18 10.13 -7.12
CA TYR A 180 -7.75 9.69 -5.79
C TYR A 180 -8.56 10.39 -4.70
N ARG A 181 -8.63 11.73 -4.76
CA ARG A 181 -9.35 12.54 -3.77
C ARG A 181 -10.84 12.19 -3.75
N GLU A 182 -11.47 12.09 -4.92
CA GLU A 182 -12.86 11.69 -5.04
C GLU A 182 -13.12 10.31 -4.42
N SER A 183 -12.29 9.32 -4.76
CA SER A 183 -12.42 7.96 -4.23
C SER A 183 -12.19 7.90 -2.72
N LEU A 184 -11.24 8.69 -2.21
CA LEU A 184 -10.94 8.77 -0.79
C LEU A 184 -12.08 9.44 -0.01
N ASP A 185 -12.67 10.51 -0.55
CA ASP A 185 -13.80 11.20 0.07
C ASP A 185 -15.04 10.29 0.12
N ASN A 186 -15.29 9.54 -0.96
CA ASN A 186 -16.34 8.52 -0.98
C ASN A 186 -16.09 7.43 0.07
N ALA A 187 -14.85 6.97 0.26
CA ALA A 187 -14.50 6.04 1.33
C ALA A 187 -14.71 6.66 2.73
N ARG A 188 -14.36 7.94 2.92
CA ARG A 188 -14.51 8.70 4.16
C ARG A 188 -15.95 9.01 4.54
N SER A 189 -16.90 8.88 3.61
CA SER A 189 -18.34 8.93 3.92
C SER A 189 -18.82 7.73 4.75
N SER A 190 -17.99 6.68 4.88
CA SER A 190 -18.32 5.50 5.68
C SER A 190 -18.43 5.81 7.18
N THR A 191 -19.43 5.22 7.83
CA THR A 191 -19.52 5.19 9.29
C THR A 191 -18.62 4.12 9.92
N ASN A 192 -18.02 3.25 9.10
CA ASN A 192 -17.13 2.19 9.56
C ASN A 192 -15.78 2.76 10.00
N GLN A 193 -15.51 2.65 11.31
CA GLN A 193 -14.30 3.19 11.92
C GLN A 193 -13.00 2.59 11.37
N LEU A 194 -13.01 1.33 10.90
CA LEU A 194 -11.83 0.72 10.29
C LEU A 194 -11.53 1.31 8.92
N ILE A 195 -12.56 1.60 8.10
CA ILE A 195 -12.39 2.30 6.82
C ILE A 195 -11.74 3.66 7.05
N LEU A 196 -12.25 4.44 8.01
CA LEU A 196 -11.69 5.75 8.35
C LEU A 196 -10.25 5.64 8.86
N CYS A 197 -9.96 4.63 9.68
CA CYS A 197 -8.62 4.36 10.18
C CYS A 197 -7.61 4.03 9.07
N ILE A 198 -7.99 3.16 8.13
CA ILE A 198 -7.11 2.78 7.02
C ILE A 198 -6.93 3.94 6.04
N ALA A 199 -7.98 4.72 5.77
CA ALA A 199 -7.89 5.94 4.98
C ALA A 199 -6.90 6.95 5.60
N LYS A 200 -6.92 7.10 6.93
CA LYS A 200 -5.98 7.95 7.65
C LYS A 200 -4.54 7.38 7.62
N ASP A 201 -4.36 6.09 7.90
CA ASP A 201 -3.05 5.43 7.82
C ASP A 201 -2.43 5.56 6.42
N MET A 202 -3.25 5.47 5.37
CA MET A 202 -2.81 5.73 4.00
C MET A 202 -2.30 7.17 3.85
N GLU A 203 -3.07 8.17 4.25
CA GLU A 203 -2.74 9.59 4.09
C GLU A 203 -1.54 10.07 4.93
N GLU A 204 -1.25 9.37 6.03
CA GLU A 204 -0.09 9.63 6.87
C GLU A 204 1.21 9.04 6.32
N GLN A 205 1.13 8.09 5.38
CA GLN A 205 2.32 7.55 4.72
C GLN A 205 2.88 8.56 3.71
N GLU A 206 4.20 8.58 3.56
CA GLU A 206 4.88 9.36 2.52
C GLU A 206 4.65 8.77 1.12
N TYR A 207 4.50 7.45 1.02
CA TYR A 207 4.23 6.68 -0.19
C TYR A 207 3.46 5.40 0.14
N VAL A 208 2.74 4.83 -0.83
CA VAL A 208 2.11 3.50 -0.71
C VAL A 208 2.73 2.46 -1.63
N TYR A 209 3.43 2.88 -2.68
CA TYR A 209 4.03 2.00 -3.67
C TYR A 209 5.49 2.36 -3.97
N LEU A 210 5.77 3.58 -4.43
CA LEU A 210 7.13 3.99 -4.81
C LEU A 210 7.65 5.07 -3.87
N GLU A 211 8.75 4.74 -3.19
CA GLU A 211 9.40 5.62 -2.23
C GLU A 211 9.88 6.94 -2.87
N GLY A 212 9.75 8.04 -2.13
CA GLY A 212 10.22 9.36 -2.54
C GLY A 212 9.38 10.06 -3.61
N LYS A 213 8.23 9.49 -4.03
CA LYS A 213 7.36 10.09 -5.05
C LYS A 213 6.31 11.07 -4.49
N GLY A 214 6.14 11.13 -3.17
CA GLY A 214 5.21 12.05 -2.51
C GLY A 214 3.74 11.63 -2.65
N ARG A 215 2.82 12.59 -2.44
CA ARG A 215 1.37 12.35 -2.41
C ARG A 215 0.59 13.23 -3.40
N PRO A 216 -0.55 12.76 -3.94
CA PRO A 216 -1.46 13.56 -4.75
C PRO A 216 -2.19 14.67 -3.97
#